data_AF-A0A7S1EFU4-F1
#
_entry.id   AF-A0A7S1EFU4-F1
#
_cell.length_a   1.000
_cell.length_b   1.000
_cell.length_c   1.000
_cell.angle_alpha   90.00
_cell.angle_beta   90.00
_cell.angle_gamma   90.00
#
_symmetry.space_group_name_H-M   'P 1'
#
loop_
_entity.id
_entity.type
_entity.pdbx_description
1 polymer ?
#
loop_
_entity_poly.entity_id
_entity_poly.type
_entity_poly.pdbx_seq_one_letter_code
_entity_poly.pdbx_strand_id
1 'polypeptide(L)'
;QVGRNRQRRRDRPRAAGLKLRRHAPAPLQKASTTMTPLSCDVAIIGAGTAGMAAYRAARVHTDRVLLIEAAHYGTTCARVGCMPSKLLIAAAEAAAAVHE
;
A
#
# COMPACT_ATOMS: atom_id res chain seq x y z
N GLN A 1 25.81 33.02 -25.54
CA GLN A 1 26.15 32.24 -26.76
C GLN A 1 25.44 30.89 -26.69
N VAL A 2 24.73 30.56 -27.77
CA VAL A 2 23.80 29.44 -27.90
C VAL A 2 24.52 28.25 -28.51
N GLY A 3 24.74 27.19 -27.73
CA GLY A 3 25.27 25.92 -28.19
C GLY A 3 24.15 24.89 -28.33
N ARG A 4 23.62 24.78 -29.55
CA ARG A 4 22.58 23.81 -29.95
C ARG A 4 23.04 22.37 -29.66
N ASN A 5 22.36 21.66 -28.78
CA ASN A 5 22.38 20.19 -28.79
C ASN A 5 21.05 19.65 -29.32
N ARG A 6 20.89 19.76 -30.65
CA ARG A 6 19.68 19.46 -31.44
C ARG A 6 19.52 17.98 -31.82
N GLN A 7 20.23 17.03 -31.19
CA GLN A 7 20.38 15.67 -31.73
C GLN A 7 20.13 14.51 -30.75
N ARG A 8 19.21 14.66 -29.79
CA ARG A 8 18.59 13.51 -29.10
C ARG A 8 17.06 13.65 -29.00
N ARG A 9 16.41 13.95 -30.14
CA ARG A 9 14.95 14.01 -30.30
C ARG A 9 14.37 12.96 -31.26
N ARG A 10 15.12 11.89 -31.53
CA ARG A 10 14.71 10.69 -32.26
C ARG A 10 15.58 9.60 -31.62
N ASP A 11 15.13 8.93 -30.56
CA ASP A 11 14.40 7.66 -30.66
C ASP A 11 13.57 7.40 -29.40
N ARG A 12 12.43 8.09 -29.25
CA ARG A 12 11.38 7.59 -28.34
C ARG A 12 10.68 6.45 -29.05
N PRO A 13 10.73 5.20 -28.55
CA PRO A 13 9.85 4.16 -29.08
C PRO A 13 8.42 4.64 -28.92
N ARG A 14 7.68 4.62 -30.04
CA ARG A 14 6.25 4.92 -30.09
C ARG A 14 5.57 4.10 -29.00
N ALA A 15 4.83 4.78 -28.12
CA ALA A 15 4.01 4.17 -27.09
C ALA A 15 3.08 3.13 -27.74
N ALA A 16 3.51 1.87 -27.74
CA ALA A 16 2.67 0.74 -28.06
C ALA A 16 1.62 0.66 -26.95
N GLY A 17 0.35 0.70 -27.36
CA GLY A 17 -0.78 0.99 -26.50
C GLY A 17 -0.80 0.18 -25.21
N LEU A 18 -0.43 0.83 -24.11
CA LEU A 18 -0.75 0.37 -22.77
C LEU A 18 -2.25 0.59 -22.60
N LYS A 19 -3.03 -0.43 -22.96
CA LYS A 19 -4.45 -0.49 -22.61
C LYS A 19 -4.49 -0.47 -21.08
N LEU A 20 -4.75 0.70 -20.48
CA LEU A 20 -5.19 0.77 -19.09
C LEU A 20 -6.48 -0.05 -19.03
N ARG A 21 -6.35 -1.32 -18.64
CA ARG A 21 -7.47 -2.07 -18.13
C ARG A 21 -7.92 -1.28 -16.91
N ARG A 22 -9.02 -0.54 -17.05
CA ARG A 22 -9.75 -0.04 -15.88
C ARG A 22 -10.10 -1.29 -15.10
N HIS A 23 -9.37 -1.57 -14.02
CA HIS A 23 -9.81 -2.56 -13.06
C HIS A 23 -11.08 -2.00 -12.45
N ALA A 24 -12.21 -2.39 -13.02
CA ALA A 24 -13.49 -2.20 -12.38
C ALA A 24 -13.38 -2.92 -11.03
N PRO A 25 -13.66 -2.25 -9.89
CA PRO A 25 -13.70 -2.95 -8.62
C PRO A 25 -14.72 -4.06 -8.75
N ALA A 26 -14.32 -5.29 -8.44
CA ALA A 26 -15.24 -6.41 -8.37
C ALA A 26 -16.42 -6.00 -7.47
N PRO A 27 -17.67 -6.36 -7.83
CA PRO A 27 -18.82 -5.98 -7.03
C PRO A 27 -18.63 -6.52 -5.61
N LEU A 28 -18.62 -5.62 -4.62
CA LEU A 28 -18.64 -5.98 -3.20
C LEU A 28 -19.92 -6.80 -2.99
N GLN A 29 -19.77 -8.11 -2.83
CA GLN A 29 -20.89 -9.03 -2.63
C GLN A 29 -21.64 -8.62 -1.35
N LYS A 30 -22.91 -8.28 -1.52
CA LYS A 30 -23.82 -7.98 -0.40
C LYS A 30 -23.89 -9.20 0.52
N ALA A 31 -23.76 -8.99 1.83
CA ALA A 31 -23.81 -10.05 2.83
C ALA A 31 -25.14 -10.82 2.70
N SER A 32 -25.07 -12.10 2.32
CA SER A 32 -26.22 -13.01 2.39
C SER A 32 -26.47 -13.34 3.86
N THR A 33 -27.72 -13.24 4.30
CA THR A 33 -28.15 -13.56 5.67
C THR A 33 -27.95 -15.04 6.04
N THR A 34 -27.67 -15.91 5.07
CA THR A 34 -27.27 -17.30 5.29
C THR A 34 -25.76 -17.41 5.57
N MET A 35 -25.41 -17.83 6.78
CA MET A 35 -24.03 -18.00 7.24
C MET A 35 -23.39 -19.23 6.58
N THR A 36 -22.79 -19.03 5.41
CA THR A 36 -21.96 -20.04 4.75
C THR A 36 -20.51 -19.88 5.22
N PRO A 37 -19.84 -20.95 5.71
CA PRO A 37 -18.47 -20.84 6.19
C PRO A 37 -17.51 -20.50 5.04
N LEU A 38 -16.68 -19.48 5.22
CA LEU A 38 -15.60 -19.14 4.30
C LEU A 38 -14.43 -20.12 4.51
N SER A 39 -13.86 -20.65 3.43
CA SER A 39 -12.71 -21.57 3.47
C SER A 39 -11.46 -20.96 2.85
N CYS A 40 -10.35 -21.01 3.59
CA CYS A 40 -9.04 -20.48 3.18
C CYS A 40 -7.92 -21.39 3.69
N ASP A 41 -6.76 -21.32 3.06
CA ASP A 41 -5.57 -22.06 3.48
C ASP A 41 -4.85 -21.32 4.61
N VAL A 42 -4.89 -19.97 4.57
CA VAL A 42 -4.32 -19.11 5.62
C VAL A 42 -5.29 -17.99 5.94
N ALA A 43 -5.62 -17.83 7.23
CA ALA A 43 -6.35 -16.70 7.78
C ALA A 43 -5.42 -15.81 8.60
N ILE A 44 -5.40 -14.51 8.31
CA ILE A 44 -4.59 -13.51 9.00
C ILE A 44 -5.54 -12.52 9.67
N ILE A 45 -5.40 -12.38 10.99
CA ILE A 45 -6.20 -11.45 11.79
C ILE A 45 -5.34 -10.23 12.12
N GLY A 46 -5.77 -9.08 11.63
CA GLY A 46 -5.08 -7.79 11.70
C GLY A 46 -4.34 -7.46 10.40
N ALA A 47 -4.64 -6.30 9.81
CA ALA A 47 -3.96 -5.70 8.67
C ALA A 47 -2.89 -4.66 9.12
N GLY A 48 -2.30 -4.89 10.29
CA GLY A 48 -1.15 -4.14 10.80
C GLY A 48 0.15 -4.47 10.06
N THR A 49 1.27 -3.91 10.52
CA THR A 49 2.59 -4.12 9.90
C THR A 49 2.96 -5.60 9.82
N ALA A 50 2.77 -6.34 10.92
CA ALA A 50 3.02 -7.78 10.99
C ALA A 50 2.05 -8.57 10.11
N GLY A 51 0.75 -8.26 10.15
CA GLY A 51 -0.25 -8.95 9.34
C GLY A 51 -0.04 -8.77 7.83
N MET A 52 0.35 -7.58 7.39
CA MET A 52 0.71 -7.35 5.99
C MET A 52 2.01 -8.05 5.58
N ALA A 53 2.97 -8.22 6.51
CA ALA A 53 4.17 -9.03 6.26
C ALA A 53 3.81 -10.51 6.12
N ALA A 54 2.98 -11.04 7.03
CA ALA A 54 2.44 -12.39 6.96
C ALA A 54 1.64 -12.62 5.67
N TYR A 55 0.82 -11.65 5.25
CA TYR A 55 0.05 -11.72 4.02
C TYR A 55 0.96 -11.86 2.80
N ARG A 56 2.00 -11.03 2.70
CA ARG A 56 2.98 -11.12 1.62
C ARG A 56 3.71 -12.46 1.60
N ALA A 57 4.08 -12.99 2.76
CA ALA A 57 4.71 -14.30 2.86
C ALA A 57 3.77 -15.44 2.43
N ALA A 58 2.54 -15.46 2.95
CA ALA A 58 1.54 -16.47 2.63
C ALA A 58 1.14 -16.46 1.16
N ARG A 59 1.06 -15.27 0.54
CA ARG A 59 0.75 -15.08 -0.88
C ARG A 59 1.72 -15.76 -1.84
N VAL A 60 2.95 -16.05 -1.42
CA VAL A 60 3.94 -16.77 -2.25
C VAL A 60 3.56 -18.24 -2.41
N HIS A 61 2.80 -18.80 -1.46
CA HIS A 61 2.51 -20.23 -1.41
C HIS A 61 1.09 -20.59 -1.86
N THR A 62 0.12 -19.69 -1.67
CA THR A 62 -1.29 -19.94 -2.04
C THR A 62 -2.01 -18.65 -2.37
N ASP A 63 -3.04 -18.76 -3.22
CA ASP A 63 -4.01 -17.72 -3.56
C ASP A 63 -5.22 -17.67 -2.60
N ARG A 64 -5.38 -18.65 -1.71
CA ARG A 64 -6.49 -18.72 -0.75
C ARG A 64 -6.13 -18.16 0.63
N VAL A 65 -5.78 -16.88 0.68
CA VAL A 65 -5.43 -16.17 1.92
C VAL A 65 -6.54 -15.18 2.27
N LEU A 66 -7.04 -15.25 3.50
CA LEU A 66 -8.02 -14.32 4.04
C LEU A 66 -7.32 -13.34 4.99
N LEU A 67 -7.50 -12.04 4.76
CA LEU A 67 -7.02 -10.99 5.66
C LEU A 67 -8.22 -10.31 6.30
N ILE A 68 -8.26 -10.31 7.63
CA ILE A 68 -9.40 -9.83 8.42
C ILE A 68 -8.91 -8.65 9.26
N GLU A 69 -9.57 -7.50 9.14
CA GLU A 69 -9.29 -6.32 9.96
C GLU A 69 -10.62 -5.75 10.47
N ALA A 70 -10.71 -5.54 11.77
CA ALA A 70 -11.91 -4.99 12.42
C ALA A 70 -11.83 -3.46 12.56
N ALA A 71 -10.61 -2.93 12.66
CA ALA A 71 -10.34 -1.52 12.83
C ALA A 71 -10.13 -0.82 11.47
N HIS A 72 -9.64 0.41 11.53
CA HIS A 72 -9.37 1.18 10.33
C HIS A 72 -8.18 0.62 9.56
N TYR A 73 -8.33 0.55 8.23
CA TYR A 73 -7.20 0.32 7.35
C TYR A 73 -6.13 1.42 7.51
N GLY A 74 -4.87 1.01 7.32
CA GLY A 74 -3.70 1.80 7.66
C GLY A 74 -3.22 1.45 9.05
N THR A 75 -2.17 0.63 9.10
CA THR A 75 -1.54 0.07 10.30
C THR A 75 -1.51 1.04 11.48
N THR A 76 -1.56 0.51 12.71
CA THR A 76 -1.36 1.32 13.92
C THR A 76 -0.11 2.19 13.83
N CYS A 77 1.00 1.63 13.34
CA CYS A 77 2.26 2.34 13.14
C CYS A 77 2.12 3.63 12.33
N ALA A 78 1.37 3.59 11.23
CA ALA A 78 1.18 4.73 10.34
C ALA A 78 0.17 5.75 10.90
N ARG A 79 -0.90 5.28 11.55
CA ARG A 79 -2.02 6.14 11.96
C ARG A 79 -1.79 6.81 13.32
N VAL A 80 -1.41 6.04 14.33
CA VAL A 80 -1.37 6.48 15.74
C VAL A 80 -0.19 5.89 16.50
N GLY A 81 0.83 5.42 15.79
CA GLY A 81 1.95 4.70 16.37
C GLY A 81 3.28 5.38 16.09
N CYS A 82 4.28 4.57 15.78
CA CYS A 82 5.65 5.04 15.67
C CYS A 82 5.88 6.11 14.59
N MET A 83 5.12 6.16 13.49
CA MET A 83 5.29 7.20 12.48
C MET A 83 4.96 8.61 13.02
N PRO A 84 3.73 8.89 13.49
CA PRO A 84 3.42 10.20 14.06
C PRO A 84 4.28 10.51 15.29
N SER A 85 4.61 9.52 16.13
CA SER A 85 5.52 9.74 17.27
C SER A 85 6.90 10.24 16.83
N LYS A 86 7.50 9.63 15.79
CA LYS A 86 8.81 10.05 15.27
C LYS A 86 8.77 11.41 14.59
N LEU A 87 7.66 11.76 13.94
CA LEU A 87 7.48 13.10 13.36
C LEU A 87 7.45 14.18 14.43
N LEU A 88 6.79 13.93 15.56
CA LEU A 88 6.74 14.89 16.67
C LEU A 88 8.11 15.06 17.34
N ILE A 89 8.87 13.97 17.50
CA ILE A 89 10.26 14.05 18.01
C ILE A 89 11.12 14.90 17.08
N ALA A 90 11.09 14.63 15.78
CA ALA A 90 11.87 15.39 14.80
C ALA A 90 11.49 16.88 14.77
N ALA A 91 10.20 17.22 14.93
CA ALA A 91 9.76 18.61 15.03
C ALA A 91 10.29 19.30 16.28
N ALA A 92 10.32 18.60 17.43
CA ALA A 92 10.87 19.13 18.67
C ALA A 92 12.38 19.38 18.57
N GLU A 93 13.13 18.44 18.00
CA GLU A 93 14.57 18.59 17.73
C GLU A 93 14.86 19.79 16.82
N ALA A 94 14.08 19.95 15.75
CA ALA A 94 14.22 21.08 14.82
C ALA A 94 13.93 22.43 15.49
N ALA A 95 12.95 22.50 16.39
CA ALA A 95 12.65 23.72 17.14
C ALA A 95 13.78 24.05 18.13
N ALA A 96 14.29 23.06 18.87
CA ALA A 96 15.40 23.25 19.80
C ALA A 96 16.67 23.76 19.09
N ALA A 97 16.99 23.21 17.91
CA ALA A 97 18.16 23.60 17.14
C ALA A 97 18.15 25.05 16.63
N VAL A 98 17.00 25.74 16.61
CA VAL A 98 16.89 27.16 16.24
C VAL A 98 17.04 28.08 17.45
N HIS A 99 16.90 27.55 18.66
CA HIS A 99 17.04 28.31 19.91
C HIS A 99 18.46 28.30 20.49
N GLU A 100 19.37 27.50 19.93
CA GLU A 100 20.82 27.50 20.18
C GLU A 100 21.56 28.48 19.26
#